data_AF-A0A7K1TAL5-F1
#
_entry.id   AF-A0A7K1TAL5-F1
#
_cell.length_a   1.000
_cell.length_b   1.000
_cell.length_c   1.000
_cell.angle_alpha   90.00
_cell.angle_beta   90.00
_cell.angle_gamma   90.00
#
_symmetry.space_group_name_H-M   'P 1'
#
loop_
_entity.id
_entity.type
_entity.pdbx_description
1 polymer ?
#
loop_
_entity_poly.entity_id
_entity_poly.type
_entity_poly.pdbx_seq_one_letter_code
_entity_poly.pdbx_strand_id
1 'polypeptide(L)'
;MTRTQMFNAIFYERRLEFAFEGKRFWALRRWKKTESTLDGKCRIGAFINLKTTAMPADFATTRDNENLDLAYTNYFTITFKQLDTKYTINWLPAYYFFAIPQSAIDNNPSLVQNNAWVGAFDPLK
;
A
#
# COMPACT_ATOMS: atom_id res chain seq x y z
N MET A 1 2.66 -0.72 -28.05
CA MET A 1 2.27 -0.30 -26.69
C MET A 1 1.18 0.76 -26.80
N THR A 2 0.01 0.56 -26.20
CA THR A 2 -1.09 1.54 -26.20
C THR A 2 -0.85 2.63 -25.16
N ARG A 3 -1.59 3.76 -25.25
CA ARG A 3 -1.53 4.83 -24.24
C ARG A 3 -1.75 4.32 -22.83
N THR A 4 -2.74 3.44 -22.65
CA THR A 4 -3.06 2.84 -21.34
C THR A 4 -1.92 1.95 -20.83
N GLN A 5 -1.33 1.13 -21.72
CA GLN A 5 -0.19 0.30 -21.36
C GLN A 5 1.02 1.15 -20.94
N MET A 6 1.32 2.21 -21.69
CA MET A 6 2.39 3.15 -21.36
C MET A 6 2.14 3.83 -20.01
N PHE A 7 0.91 4.31 -19.77
CA PHE A 7 0.54 4.91 -18.49
C PHE A 7 0.71 3.94 -17.32
N ASN A 8 0.29 2.68 -17.49
CA ASN A 8 0.44 1.65 -16.46
C ASN A 8 1.93 1.32 -16.20
N ALA A 9 2.76 1.26 -17.24
CA ALA A 9 4.20 1.06 -17.10
C ALA A 9 4.84 2.21 -16.30
N ILE A 10 4.57 3.47 -16.67
CA ILE A 10 5.06 4.66 -15.94
C ILE A 10 4.56 4.65 -14.49
N PHE A 11 3.29 4.31 -14.27
CA PHE A 11 2.70 4.23 -12.94
C PHE A 11 3.39 3.16 -12.08
N TYR A 12 3.72 2.02 -12.68
CA TYR A 12 4.45 0.92 -12.04
C TYR A 12 5.90 1.31 -11.71
N GLU A 13 6.65 1.88 -12.66
CA GLU A 13 8.02 2.32 -12.43
C GLU A 13 8.12 3.36 -11.31
N ARG A 14 7.21 4.34 -11.29
CA ARG A 14 7.17 5.35 -10.21
C ARG A 14 6.92 4.74 -8.83
N ARG A 15 6.25 3.59 -8.75
CA ARG A 15 6.05 2.88 -7.48
C ARG A 15 7.37 2.25 -7.00
N LEU A 16 8.15 1.70 -7.92
CA LEU A 16 9.43 1.05 -7.62
C LEU A 16 10.49 2.10 -7.28
N GLU A 17 10.67 3.08 -8.16
CA GLU A 17 11.68 4.13 -8.04
C GLU A 17 11.54 4.93 -6.74
N PHE A 18 10.32 5.38 -6.43
CA PHE A 18 10.04 6.19 -5.25
C PHE A 18 9.47 5.37 -4.07
N ALA A 19 9.85 4.10 -3.97
CA ALA A 19 9.45 3.26 -2.85
C ALA A 19 9.94 3.88 -1.53
N PHE A 20 9.06 3.91 -0.52
CA PHE A 20 9.34 4.48 0.81
C PHE A 20 9.62 6.00 0.88
N GLU A 21 9.40 6.76 -0.20
CA GLU A 21 9.59 8.23 -0.21
C GLU A 21 8.29 9.04 -0.03
N GLY A 22 7.20 8.40 0.41
CA GLY A 22 5.90 9.06 0.58
C GLY A 22 5.20 9.49 -0.72
N LYS A 23 5.77 9.20 -1.90
CA LYS A 23 5.20 9.62 -3.20
C LYS A 23 3.98 8.81 -3.62
N ARG A 24 3.89 7.55 -3.18
CA ARG A 24 2.82 6.61 -3.58
C ARG A 24 1.42 7.15 -3.24
N PHE A 25 1.25 7.70 -2.04
CA PHE A 25 -0.04 8.22 -1.59
C PHE A 25 -0.54 9.33 -2.51
N TRP A 26 0.32 10.31 -2.78
CA TRP A 26 0.00 11.45 -3.66
C TRP A 26 -0.23 11.03 -5.11
N ALA A 27 0.56 10.07 -5.61
CA ALA A 27 0.39 9.53 -6.96
C ALA A 27 -0.97 8.83 -7.13
N LEU A 28 -1.36 7.97 -6.19
CA LEU A 28 -2.67 7.31 -6.22
C LEU A 28 -3.82 8.32 -6.13
N ARG A 29 -3.68 9.33 -5.27
CA ARG A 29 -4.71 10.34 -5.05
C ARG A 29 -4.93 11.23 -6.28
N ARG A 30 -3.87 11.82 -6.83
CA ARG A 30 -3.96 12.74 -7.99
C ARG A 30 -4.48 12.06 -9.25
N TRP A 31 -4.25 10.75 -9.37
CA TRP A 31 -4.72 9.94 -10.50
C TRP A 31 -6.05 9.22 -10.21
N LYS A 32 -6.69 9.50 -9.07
CA LYS A 32 -7.94 8.87 -8.63
C LYS A 32 -7.90 7.34 -8.69
N LYS A 33 -6.78 6.75 -8.27
CA LYS A 33 -6.52 5.30 -8.27
C LYS A 33 -6.53 4.67 -6.88
N THR A 34 -6.65 5.46 -5.81
CA THR A 34 -6.60 4.93 -4.43
C THR A 34 -7.68 3.91 -4.20
N GLU A 35 -8.93 4.25 -4.52
CA GLU A 35 -10.10 3.38 -4.39
C GLU A 35 -9.88 2.04 -5.10
N SER A 36 -9.63 2.07 -6.41
CA SER A 36 -9.40 0.85 -7.20
C SER A 36 -8.16 0.04 -6.80
N THR A 37 -7.20 0.65 -6.09
CA THR A 37 -5.91 0.02 -5.79
C THR A 37 -5.80 -0.48 -4.36
N LEU A 38 -6.40 0.20 -3.39
CA LEU A 38 -6.18 -0.01 -1.96
C LEU A 38 -7.46 -0.28 -1.18
N ASP A 39 -8.64 0.08 -1.69
CA ASP A 39 -9.89 -0.16 -0.95
C ASP A 39 -10.10 -1.66 -0.71
N GLY A 40 -10.57 -1.99 0.49
CA GLY A 40 -10.75 -3.36 0.98
C GLY A 40 -9.45 -4.14 1.24
N LYS A 41 -8.26 -3.59 0.93
CA LYS A 41 -7.00 -4.33 1.09
C LYS A 41 -6.49 -4.29 2.52
N CYS A 42 -5.71 -5.31 2.85
CA CYS A 42 -4.90 -5.39 4.04
C CYS A 42 -3.44 -5.61 3.66
N ARG A 43 -2.54 -5.20 4.55
CA ARG A 43 -1.11 -5.50 4.47
C ARG A 43 -0.91 -6.97 4.80
N ILE A 44 -0.17 -7.66 3.95
CA ILE A 44 0.24 -9.05 4.14
C ILE A 44 1.73 -9.07 4.43
N GLY A 45 2.11 -9.72 5.52
CA GLY A 45 3.51 -10.03 5.84
C GLY A 45 3.84 -11.46 5.42
N ALA A 46 5.06 -11.67 4.94
CA ALA A 46 5.63 -13.00 4.76
C ALA A 46 6.46 -13.35 5.99
N PHE A 47 6.16 -14.49 6.61
CA PHE A 47 6.86 -15.03 7.76
C PHE A 47 7.59 -16.29 7.31
N ILE A 48 8.91 -16.25 7.40
CA ILE A 48 9.80 -17.35 7.05
C ILE A 48 10.24 -18.00 8.36
N ASN A 49 9.85 -19.25 8.57
CA ASN A 49 10.20 -20.03 9.75
C ASN A 49 11.11 -21.20 9.35
N LEU A 50 12.05 -21.58 10.21
CA LEU A 50 12.84 -22.79 10.04
C LEU A 50 11.98 -24.03 10.35
N LYS A 51 12.12 -25.07 9.54
CA LYS A 51 11.58 -26.41 9.81
C LYS A 51 12.48 -27.13 10.79
N THR A 52 12.36 -26.82 12.09
CA THR A 52 13.28 -27.32 13.14
C THR A 52 13.41 -28.84 13.17
N THR A 53 12.39 -29.58 12.73
CA THR A 53 12.39 -31.05 12.67
C THR A 53 13.16 -31.63 11.47
N ALA A 54 13.38 -30.84 10.42
CA ALA A 54 14.08 -31.25 9.21
C ALA A 54 15.50 -30.67 9.11
N MET A 55 15.98 -30.01 10.16
CA MET A 55 17.31 -29.39 10.19
C MET A 55 18.41 -30.43 10.44
N PRO A 56 19.41 -30.53 9.56
CA PRO A 56 20.68 -31.15 9.91
C PRO A 56 21.31 -30.46 11.13
N ALA A 57 22.02 -31.23 11.97
CA ALA A 57 22.66 -30.71 13.19
C ALA A 57 23.74 -29.66 12.89
N ASP A 58 24.34 -29.72 11.70
CA ASP A 58 25.40 -28.85 11.21
C ASP A 58 24.87 -27.70 10.32
N PHE A 59 23.55 -27.55 10.17
CA PHE A 59 22.93 -26.57 9.28
C PHE A 59 23.45 -25.14 9.50
N ALA A 60 23.69 -24.74 10.75
CA ALA A 60 24.20 -23.40 11.07
C ALA A 60 25.56 -23.11 10.40
N THR A 61 26.36 -24.14 10.14
CA THR A 61 27.69 -24.03 9.53
C THR A 61 27.71 -24.35 8.04
N THR A 62 26.69 -25.05 7.52
CA THR A 62 26.64 -25.48 6.11
C THR A 62 25.64 -24.70 5.26
N ARG A 63 24.69 -23.96 5.87
CA ARG A 63 23.61 -23.23 5.19
C ARG A 63 24.06 -22.31 4.06
N ASP A 64 25.24 -21.70 4.16
CA ASP A 64 25.70 -20.69 3.20
C ASP A 64 26.18 -21.33 1.88
N ASN A 65 26.41 -22.65 1.87
CA ASN A 65 26.79 -23.44 0.69
C ASN A 65 25.59 -24.17 0.04
N GLU A 66 24.39 -24.05 0.61
CA GLU A 66 23.20 -24.70 0.09
C GLU A 66 22.60 -23.93 -1.08
N ASN A 67 22.01 -24.67 -2.02
CA ASN A 67 21.23 -24.04 -3.09
C ASN A 67 19.98 -23.38 -2.48
N LEU A 68 19.72 -22.12 -2.83
CA LEU A 68 18.65 -21.33 -2.22
C LEU A 68 17.25 -21.93 -2.44
N ASP A 69 16.98 -22.51 -3.61
CA ASP A 69 15.69 -23.12 -3.92
C ASP A 69 15.49 -24.42 -3.11
N LEU A 70 16.55 -25.22 -2.96
CA LEU A 70 16.55 -26.41 -2.11
C LEU A 70 16.38 -26.01 -0.63
N ALA A 71 17.03 -24.92 -0.20
CA ALA A 71 16.90 -24.42 1.15
C ALA A 71 15.46 -23.97 1.46
N TYR A 72 14.84 -23.18 0.57
CA TYR A 72 13.43 -22.78 0.73
C TYR A 72 12.48 -23.98 0.75
N THR A 73 12.75 -25.00 -0.05
CA THR A 73 11.91 -26.20 -0.13
C THR A 73 12.06 -27.10 1.09
N ASN A 74 13.30 -27.41 1.49
CA ASN A 74 13.58 -28.43 2.49
C ASN A 74 13.59 -27.87 3.91
N TYR A 75 14.01 -26.61 4.07
CA TYR A 75 14.41 -26.08 5.38
C TYR A 75 13.57 -24.92 5.90
N PHE A 76 12.81 -24.25 5.03
CA PHE A 76 11.95 -23.14 5.43
C PHE A 76 10.47 -23.44 5.20
N THR A 77 9.63 -22.83 6.03
CA THR A 77 8.18 -22.72 5.84
C THR A 77 7.82 -21.26 5.67
N ILE A 78 7.25 -20.91 4.52
CA ILE A 78 6.78 -19.56 4.23
C ILE A 78 5.28 -19.50 4.53
N THR A 79 4.90 -18.64 5.46
CA THR A 79 3.51 -18.39 5.83
C THR A 79 3.18 -16.94 5.59
N PHE A 80 1.97 -16.66 5.10
CA PHE A 80 1.49 -15.30 4.93
C PHE A 80 0.51 -14.98 6.03
N LYS A 81 0.67 -13.81 6.64
CA LYS A 81 -0.23 -13.33 7.68
C LYS A 81 -0.73 -11.94 7.35
N GLN A 82 -2.04 -11.75 7.52
CA GLN A 82 -2.64 -10.42 7.48
C GLN A 82 -2.19 -9.62 8.70
N LEU A 83 -1.57 -8.47 8.45
CA LEU A 83 -1.06 -7.58 9.49
C LEU A 83 -2.16 -6.66 10.05
N ASP A 84 -3.15 -6.33 9.23
CA ASP A 84 -4.30 -5.50 9.62
C ASP A 84 -5.42 -6.40 10.16
N THR A 85 -5.47 -6.60 11.49
CA THR A 85 -6.43 -7.53 12.12
C THR A 85 -7.77 -6.90 12.49
N LYS A 86 -7.83 -5.58 12.60
CA LYS A 86 -9.02 -4.86 13.08
C LYS A 86 -9.91 -4.37 11.94
N TYR A 87 -9.32 -3.78 10.92
CA TYR A 87 -10.03 -3.16 9.80
C TYR A 87 -9.24 -3.34 8.51
N THR A 88 -9.97 -3.50 7.41
CA THR A 88 -9.41 -3.30 6.08
C THR A 88 -9.30 -1.81 5.78
N ILE A 89 -8.53 -1.45 4.76
CA ILE A 89 -8.58 -0.08 4.23
C ILE A 89 -10.01 0.19 3.74
N ASN A 90 -10.66 1.19 4.32
CA ASN A 90 -11.98 1.68 3.90
C ASN A 90 -11.80 3.06 3.25
N TRP A 91 -11.59 3.09 1.94
CA TRP A 91 -11.36 4.32 1.20
C TRP A 91 -12.67 4.84 0.60
N LEU A 92 -13.10 6.03 1.03
CA LEU A 92 -14.27 6.70 0.47
C LEU A 92 -13.87 7.69 -0.64
N PRO A 93 -14.67 7.87 -1.70
CA PRO A 93 -14.42 8.89 -2.72
C PRO A 93 -14.23 10.31 -2.16
N ALA A 94 -14.87 10.61 -1.02
CA ALA A 94 -14.71 11.88 -0.31
C ALA A 94 -13.25 12.19 0.07
N TYR A 95 -12.42 11.15 0.27
CA TYR A 95 -11.03 11.30 0.71
C TYR A 95 -10.07 11.77 -0.40
N TYR A 96 -10.53 11.98 -1.65
CA TYR A 96 -9.71 12.60 -2.68
C TYR A 96 -9.49 14.10 -2.45
N PHE A 97 -10.39 14.78 -1.73
CA PHE A 97 -10.24 16.17 -1.30
C PHE A 97 -10.25 16.21 0.23
N PHE A 98 -9.31 16.93 0.83
CA PHE A 98 -9.28 17.03 2.28
C PHE A 98 -10.41 17.92 2.75
N ALA A 99 -11.02 17.57 3.89
CA ALA A 99 -11.89 18.50 4.59
C ALA A 99 -11.07 19.73 4.98
N ILE A 100 -11.65 20.91 4.80
CA ILE A 100 -11.11 22.13 5.40
C ILE A 100 -11.38 22.04 6.92
N PRO A 101 -10.36 22.26 7.78
CA PRO A 101 -10.56 22.24 9.22
C PRO A 101 -11.62 23.26 9.67
N GLN A 102 -12.49 22.87 10.60
CA GLN A 102 -13.57 23.75 11.07
C GLN A 102 -13.03 25.08 11.63
N SER A 103 -11.92 25.04 12.37
CA SER A 103 -11.27 26.24 12.90
C SER A 103 -10.84 27.25 11.82
N ALA A 104 -10.48 26.77 10.63
CA ALA A 104 -10.14 27.65 9.50
C ALA A 104 -11.39 28.32 8.93
N ILE A 105 -12.52 27.59 8.84
CA ILE A 105 -13.82 28.12 8.41
C ILE A 105 -14.35 29.13 9.45
N ASP A 106 -14.23 28.82 10.73
CA ASP A 106 -14.66 29.71 11.82
C ASP A 106 -13.86 31.02 11.81
N ASN A 107 -12.56 30.97 11.49
CA ASN A 107 -11.70 32.15 11.40
C ASN A 107 -11.93 32.97 10.13
N ASN A 108 -12.30 32.32 9.02
CA ASN A 108 -12.60 32.99 7.76
C ASN A 108 -13.94 32.51 7.19
N PRO A 109 -15.04 33.23 7.46
CA PRO A 109 -16.37 32.88 6.98
C PRO A 109 -16.53 32.83 5.46
N SER A 110 -15.58 33.38 4.69
CA SER A 110 -15.55 33.26 3.23
C SER A 110 -15.02 31.90 2.75
N LEU A 111 -14.41 31.08 3.62
CA LEU A 111 -14.04 29.71 3.28
C LEU A 111 -15.27 28.82 3.26
N VAL A 112 -15.55 28.23 2.10
CA VAL A 112 -16.64 27.28 1.90
C VAL A 112 -16.08 25.87 1.85
N GLN A 113 -16.66 24.95 2.62
CA GLN A 113 -16.28 23.54 2.59
C GLN A 113 -16.55 22.92 1.21
N ASN A 114 -15.81 21.85 0.88
CA ASN A 114 -16.04 21.10 -0.34
C ASN A 114 -17.20 20.10 -0.23
N ASN A 115 -17.84 19.79 -1.35
CA ASN A 115 -19.06 18.99 -1.45
C ASN A 115 -18.91 17.53 -0.98
N ALA A 116 -17.70 16.98 -1.00
CA ALA A 116 -17.42 15.66 -0.41
C ALA A 116 -17.53 15.65 1.12
N TRP A 117 -17.48 16.82 1.76
CA TRP A 117 -17.56 17.01 3.21
C TRP A 117 -18.71 17.97 3.59
N VAL A 118 -19.85 17.88 2.89
CA VAL A 118 -21.12 18.59 3.19
C VAL A 118 -21.08 20.11 2.90
N GLY A 119 -20.08 20.60 2.17
CA GLY A 119 -20.04 21.99 1.71
C GLY A 119 -20.63 22.24 0.33
N ALA A 120 -20.67 23.50 -0.10
CA ALA A 120 -21.23 23.89 -1.40
C ALA A 120 -20.20 23.94 -2.54
N PHE A 121 -18.90 23.92 -2.23
CA PHE A 121 -17.85 24.03 -3.25
C PHE A 121 -17.60 22.70 -3.95
N ASP A 122 -17.68 22.67 -5.29
CA ASP A 122 -17.36 21.48 -6.10
C ASP A 122 -15.92 21.58 -6.62
N PRO A 123 -14.98 20.76 -6.12
CA PRO A 123 -13.56 20.82 -6.49
C PRO A 123 -13.27 20.23 -7.88
N LEU A 124 -14.28 19.73 -8.60
CA LEU A 124 -14.13 19.14 -9.94
C LEU A 124 -14.75 20.00 -11.05
N LYS A 125 -15.42 21.11 -10.71
CA LYS A 125 -16.02 22.04 -11.67
C LYS A 125 -15.18 23.30 -11.84
#